data_AF-X0ZK54-F1
#
_entry.id   AF-X0ZK54-F1
#
_cell.length_a   1.000
_cell.length_b   1.000
_cell.length_c   1.000
_cell.angle_alpha   90.00
_cell.angle_beta   90.00
_cell.angle_gamma   90.00
#
_symmetry.space_group_name_H-M   'P 1'
#
loop_
_entity.id
_entity.type
_entity.pdbx_description
1 polymer ?
#
loop_
_entity_poly.entity_id
_entity_poly.type
_entity_poly.pdbx_seq_one_letter_code
_entity_poly.pdbx_strand_id
1 'polypeptide(L)'
;TEYSLNLLESIGADFYASLGYNGGQWLAEGVDPGFSDLNLGITLPFKIGNFHIFPFANCTIILLDAIGEENHFWYGISVSYKQGKD
;
A
#
# COMPACT_ATOMS: atom_id res chain seq x y z
N THR A 1 -3.56 9.27 7.88
CA THR A 1 -4.17 8.17 8.65
C THR A 1 -4.48 7.05 7.69
N GLU A 2 -4.07 5.83 8.00
CA GLU A 2 -4.28 4.64 7.15
C GLU A 2 -5.51 3.87 7.64
N TYR A 3 -6.35 3.38 6.72
CA TYR A 3 -7.59 2.67 7.04
C TYR A 3 -7.63 1.35 6.24
N SER A 4 -7.43 0.21 6.91
CA SER A 4 -7.51 -1.12 6.28
C SER A 4 -8.93 -1.70 6.41
N LEU A 5 -9.46 -2.28 5.34
CA LEU A 5 -10.75 -2.97 5.34
C LEU A 5 -10.59 -4.37 4.70
N ASN A 6 -10.66 -5.42 5.53
CA ASN A 6 -10.64 -6.80 5.07
C ASN A 6 -12.04 -7.20 4.57
N LEU A 7 -12.21 -7.28 3.24
CA LEU A 7 -13.53 -7.47 2.64
C LEU A 7 -13.92 -8.94 2.41
N LEU A 8 -13.00 -9.91 2.37
CA LEU A 8 -13.32 -11.30 2.01
C LEU A 8 -12.38 -12.33 2.69
N GLU A 9 -12.77 -12.84 3.86
CA GLU A 9 -12.10 -14.01 4.50
C GLU A 9 -12.14 -15.27 3.61
N SER A 10 -13.10 -15.37 2.67
CA SER A 10 -13.30 -16.56 1.85
C SER A 10 -12.26 -16.77 0.74
N ILE A 11 -11.47 -15.74 0.40
CA ILE A 11 -10.47 -15.80 -0.69
C ILE A 11 -9.04 -15.62 -0.14
N GLY A 12 -8.88 -15.29 1.15
CA GLY A 12 -7.57 -15.01 1.75
C GLY A 12 -6.89 -13.79 1.13
N ALA A 13 -7.67 -12.77 0.78
CA ALA A 13 -7.20 -11.54 0.17
C ALA A 13 -7.35 -10.35 1.14
N ASP A 14 -6.24 -9.68 1.42
CA ASP A 14 -6.19 -8.48 2.24
C ASP A 14 -6.22 -7.25 1.32
N PHE A 15 -7.22 -6.40 1.50
CA PHE A 15 -7.36 -5.14 0.77
C PHE A 15 -7.04 -3.97 1.70
N TYR A 16 -6.34 -2.98 1.18
CA TYR A 16 -6.08 -1.75 1.93
C TYR A 16 -6.24 -0.51 1.08
N ALA A 17 -6.61 0.58 1.73
CA ALA A 17 -6.65 1.89 1.14
C ALA A 17 -6.05 2.91 2.11
N SER A 18 -5.32 3.89 1.60
CA SER A 18 -4.82 4.99 2.43
C SER A 18 -4.89 6.30 1.67
N LEU A 19 -5.21 7.37 2.40
CA LEU A 19 -5.23 8.72 1.86
C LEU A 19 -4.18 9.54 2.59
N GLY A 20 -3.19 10.00 1.85
CA GLY A 20 -2.14 10.89 2.30
C GLY A 20 -2.62 12.34 2.35
N TYR A 21 -2.18 13.08 3.36
CA TYR A 21 -2.37 14.52 3.45
C TYR A 21 -1.04 15.18 3.75
N ASN A 22 -0.65 16.14 2.92
CA ASN A 22 0.56 16.93 3.11
C ASN A 22 0.19 18.28 3.72
N GLY A 23 0.60 18.49 4.97
CA GLY A 23 0.38 19.72 5.73
C GLY A 23 1.29 20.89 5.35
N GLY A 24 2.08 20.79 4.28
CA GLY A 24 2.97 21.85 3.80
C GLY A 24 4.44 21.70 4.19
N GLN A 25 4.79 20.78 5.10
CA GLN A 25 6.18 20.60 5.57
C GLN A 25 7.15 20.12 4.47
N TRP A 26 6.63 19.47 3.41
CA TRP A 26 7.41 18.95 2.28
C TRP A 26 7.03 19.60 0.95
N LEU A 27 6.25 20.68 0.98
CA LEU A 27 5.83 21.37 -0.24
C LEU A 27 6.77 22.54 -0.55
N ALA A 28 6.93 22.83 -1.84
CA ALA A 28 7.64 24.02 -2.28
C ALA A 28 6.92 25.29 -1.79
N GLU A 29 7.68 26.38 -1.65
CA GLU A 29 7.11 27.67 -1.26
C GLU A 29 6.04 28.11 -2.25
N GLY A 30 4.87 28.50 -1.73
CA GLY A 30 3.71 28.91 -2.54
C GLY A 30 2.77 27.78 -2.98
N VAL A 31 3.01 26.54 -2.53
CA VAL A 31 2.06 25.43 -2.74
C VAL A 31 1.22 25.20 -1.48
N ASP A 32 -0.10 25.17 -1.64
CA ASP A 32 -1.03 24.97 -0.54
C ASP A 32 -1.04 23.51 -0.04
N PRO A 33 -1.25 23.29 1.28
CA PRO A 33 -1.50 21.96 1.85
C PRO A 33 -2.70 21.26 1.20
N GLY A 34 -2.61 19.93 1.06
CA GLY A 34 -3.66 19.17 0.36
C GLY A 34 -3.51 17.65 0.51
N PHE A 35 -4.52 16.93 0.00
CA PHE A 35 -4.41 15.49 -0.13
C PHE A 35 -3.34 15.15 -1.15
N SER A 36 -2.37 14.36 -0.72
CA SER A 36 -1.21 14.02 -1.54
C SER A 36 -1.54 12.86 -2.47
N ASP A 37 -1.98 11.74 -1.91
CA ASP A 37 -2.04 10.49 -2.65
C ASP A 37 -3.12 9.58 -2.09
N LEU A 38 -3.73 8.80 -2.98
CA LEU A 38 -4.61 7.70 -2.63
C LEU A 38 -3.92 6.39 -3.00
N ASN A 39 -3.60 5.57 -2.01
CA ASN A 39 -3.06 4.23 -2.23
C ASN A 39 -4.17 3.21 -2.13
N LEU A 40 -4.20 2.27 -3.08
CA LEU A 40 -5.08 1.11 -3.09
C LEU A 40 -4.22 -0.13 -3.27
N GLY A 41 -4.45 -1.14 -2.44
CA GLY A 41 -3.62 -2.34 -2.42
C GLY A 41 -4.41 -3.62 -2.20
N ILE A 42 -3.85 -4.70 -2.74
CA ILE A 42 -4.31 -6.06 -2.50
C ILE A 42 -3.09 -6.94 -2.21
N THR A 43 -3.20 -7.81 -1.22
CA THR A 43 -2.23 -8.86 -0.91
C THR A 43 -2.93 -10.20 -0.76
N LEU A 44 -2.31 -11.27 -1.23
CA LEU A 44 -2.85 -12.64 -1.17
C LEU A 44 -1.94 -13.54 -0.32
N PRO A 45 -1.99 -13.44 1.03
CA PRO A 45 -1.17 -14.28 1.89
C PRO A 45 -1.49 -15.77 1.72
N PHE A 46 -0.48 -16.59 1.41
CA PHE A 46 -0.60 -18.05 1.52
C PHE A 46 0.64 -18.67 2.15
N LYS A 47 0.42 -19.79 2.85
CA LYS A 47 1.46 -20.51 3.60
C LYS A 47 1.70 -21.88 2.98
N ILE A 48 2.97 -22.20 2.71
CA ILE A 48 3.42 -23.52 2.26
C ILE A 48 4.54 -23.98 3.19
N GLY A 49 4.21 -24.87 4.13
CA GLY A 49 5.14 -25.31 5.17
C GLY A 49 5.63 -24.12 6.02
N ASN A 50 6.95 -23.88 6.01
CA ASN A 50 7.58 -22.77 6.73
C ASN A 50 7.70 -21.48 5.89
N PHE A 51 7.28 -21.51 4.63
CA PHE A 51 7.26 -20.34 3.76
C PHE A 51 5.92 -19.63 3.84
N HIS A 52 5.98 -18.31 4.00
CA HIS A 52 4.85 -17.42 3.80
C HIS A 52 5.11 -16.60 2.54
N ILE A 53 4.17 -16.64 1.61
CA ILE A 53 4.28 -15.98 0.31
C ILE A 53 3.13 -14.99 0.21
N PHE A 54 3.45 -13.77 -0.21
CA PHE A 54 2.53 -12.65 -0.28
C PHE A 54 2.69 -11.98 -1.65
N PRO A 55 2.01 -12.47 -2.70
CA PRO A 55 1.82 -11.70 -3.91
C PRO A 55 1.03 -10.45 -3.56
N PHE A 56 1.43 -9.32 -4.12
CA PHE A 56 0.78 -8.04 -3.91
C PHE A 56 0.73 -7.23 -5.19
N ALA A 57 -0.27 -6.37 -5.28
CA ALA A 57 -0.36 -5.30 -6.27
C ALA A 57 -0.88 -4.05 -5.59
N ASN A 58 -0.39 -2.90 -6.03
CA ASN A 58 -0.71 -1.60 -5.48
C ASN A 58 -0.76 -0.55 -6.57
N CYS A 59 -1.66 0.40 -6.35
CA CYS A 59 -1.83 1.59 -7.16
C CYS A 59 -1.78 2.81 -6.25
N THR A 60 -0.90 3.75 -6.56
CA THR A 60 -0.83 5.07 -5.94
C THR A 60 -1.32 6.09 -6.96
N ILE A 61 -2.45 6.72 -6.66
CA ILE A 61 -3.01 7.81 -7.44
C ILE A 61 -2.51 9.12 -6.83
N ILE A 62 -1.79 9.92 -7.60
CA ILE A 62 -1.31 11.23 -7.15
C ILE A 62 -2.45 12.24 -7.28
N LEU A 63 -2.73 12.96 -6.19
CA LEU A 63 -3.81 13.94 -6.07
C LEU A 63 -3.31 15.38 -5.96
N LEU A 64 -2.01 15.55 -5.77
CA LEU A 64 -1.34 16.84 -5.67
C LEU A 64 -0.14 16.86 -6.61
N ASP A 65 -0.09 17.78 -7.57
CA ASP A 65 0.98 17.81 -8.57
C ASP A 65 2.38 18.04 -7.96
N ALA A 66 2.44 18.69 -6.80
CA ALA A 66 3.69 19.07 -6.14
C ALA A 66 4.53 17.90 -5.58
N ILE A 67 3.97 16.69 -5.56
CA ILE A 67 4.62 15.46 -5.07
C ILE A 67 4.89 14.45 -6.19
N GLY A 68 4.34 14.69 -7.39
CA GLY A 68 4.51 13.84 -8.56
C GLY A 68 3.45 14.12 -9.62
N GLU A 69 3.77 13.79 -10.87
CA GLU A 69 2.86 14.00 -12.01
C GLU A 69 2.23 12.70 -12.53
N GLU A 70 2.69 11.55 -12.05
CA GLU A 70 2.28 10.25 -12.58
C GLU A 70 1.76 9.32 -11.49
N ASN A 71 0.72 8.56 -11.83
CA ASN A 71 0.25 7.47 -10.98
C ASN A 71 1.25 6.32 -11.01
N HIS A 72 1.48 5.69 -9.87
CA HIS A 72 2.40 4.57 -9.74
C HIS A 72 1.65 3.26 -9.56
N PHE A 73 2.06 2.24 -10.31
CA PHE A 73 1.59 0.88 -10.11
C PHE A 73 2.78 -0.03 -9.82
N TRP A 74 2.73 -0.75 -8.71
CA TRP A 74 3.75 -1.74 -8.38
C TRP A 74 3.10 -3.06 -7.96
N TYR A 75 3.75 -4.14 -8.35
CA TYR A 75 3.33 -5.49 -8.01
C TYR A 75 4.57 -6.32 -7.75
N GLY A 76 4.38 -7.38 -7.00
CA GLY A 76 5.50 -8.24 -6.64
C GLY A 76 5.08 -9.39 -5.78
N ILE A 77 6.08 -10.12 -5.32
CA ILE A 77 5.91 -11.25 -4.41
C ILE A 77 6.89 -11.01 -3.27
N SER A 78 6.35 -10.88 -2.06
CA SER A 78 7.14 -10.95 -0.84
C SER A 78 7.17 -12.38 -0.33
N VAL A 79 8.35 -12.88 0.05
CA VAL A 79 8.51 -14.22 0.60
C VAL A 79 9.23 -14.10 1.93
N SER A 80 8.66 -14.70 2.97
CA SER A 80 9.34 -14.85 4.26
C SER A 80 9.39 -16.31 4.66
N TYR A 81 10.46 -16.66 5.37
CA TYR A 81 10.69 -18.01 5.89
C TYR A 81 10.68 -17.96 7.41
N LYS A 82 9.77 -18.71 8.02
CA LYS A 82 9.76 -18.88 9.47
C LYS A 82 10.73 -20.01 9.84
N GLN A 83 11.92 -19.64 10.31
CA GLN A 83 12.83 -20.61 10.89
C GLN A 83 12.25 -21.09 12.23
N GLY A 84 11.93 -22.39 12.32
CA GLY A 84 11.45 -22.98 13.56
C GLY A 84 12.48 -22.80 14.67
N LYS A 85 12.05 -22.23 15.79
CA LYS A 85 12.54 -22.69 17.10
C LYS A 85 11.42 -23.55 17.65
N ASP A 86 11.74 -24.81 17.90
CA ASP A 86 10.95 -25.68 18.77
C ASP A 86 10.70 -25.00 20.12
#